data_AF-A0A2E4KEE4-F1
#
_entry.id   AF-A0A2E4KEE4-F1
#
_cell.length_a   1.000
_cell.length_b   1.000
_cell.length_c   1.000
_cell.angle_alpha   90.00
_cell.angle_beta   90.00
_cell.angle_gamma   90.00
#
_symmetry.space_group_name_H-M   'P 1'
#
loop_
_entity.id
_entity.type
_entity.pdbx_description
1 polymer ?
#
loop_
_entity_poly.entity_id
_entity_poly.type
_entity_poly.pdbx_seq_one_letter_code
_entity_poly.pdbx_strand_id
1 'polypeptide(L)'
;MVLYIKEPPDKETLNKIVKGLEDPVEDLVRKDSKFKKLELNPEDYIDNPQNVIEILLKHKQLLQRPVIVKGNNAIIGRPKERIAEFIR
;
A
#
# COMPACT_ATOMS: atom_id res chain seq x y z
N MET A 1 -7.95 -12.16 9.84
CA MET A 1 -7.32 -11.81 8.55
C MET A 1 -8.22 -10.80 7.87
N VAL A 2 -7.83 -9.52 7.81
CA VAL A 2 -8.61 -8.50 7.09
C VAL A 2 -8.18 -8.56 5.64
N LEU A 3 -9.01 -9.17 4.78
CA LEU A 3 -8.89 -9.00 3.34
C LEU A 3 -9.48 -7.64 3.00
N TYR A 4 -8.62 -6.63 2.73
CA TYR A 4 -8.99 -5.25 2.38
C TYR A 4 -9.70 -5.14 1.01
N ILE A 5 -10.74 -5.93 0.79
CA ILE A 5 -11.43 -6.10 -0.49
C ILE A 5 -12.69 -5.24 -0.61
N LYS A 6 -13.22 -4.66 0.47
CA LYS A 6 -14.50 -3.93 0.40
C LYS A 6 -14.44 -2.44 0.75
N GLU A 7 -13.51 -2.03 1.61
CA GLU A 7 -13.42 -0.63 2.04
C GLU A 7 -11.97 -0.14 1.99
N PRO A 8 -11.72 1.02 1.39
CA PRO A 8 -10.39 1.59 1.37
C PRO A 8 -9.97 1.96 2.79
N PRO A 9 -8.72 1.63 3.20
CA PRO A 9 -8.24 1.89 4.55
C PRO A 9 -8.31 3.39 4.89
N ASP A 10 -8.55 3.68 6.16
CA ASP A 10 -8.46 5.02 6.70
C ASP A 10 -7.00 5.41 7.00
N LYS A 11 -6.80 6.64 7.48
CA LYS A 11 -5.46 7.17 7.78
C LYS A 11 -4.75 6.33 8.84
N GLU A 12 -5.47 5.89 9.87
CA GLU A 12 -4.88 5.09 10.95
C GLU A 12 -4.43 3.72 10.43
N THR A 13 -5.25 3.07 9.61
CA THR A 13 -4.93 1.79 8.99
C THR A 13 -3.76 1.91 8.02
N LEU A 14 -3.72 2.94 7.19
CA LEU A 14 -2.57 3.21 6.31
C LEU A 14 -1.29 3.43 7.11
N ASN A 15 -1.35 4.17 8.23
CA ASN A 15 -0.21 4.32 9.13
C ASN A 15 0.28 2.98 9.69
N LYS A 16 -0.64 2.10 10.10
CA LYS A 16 -0.29 0.76 10.59
C LYS A 16 0.36 -0.09 9.50
N ILE A 17 -0.20 -0.08 8.29
CA ILE A 17 0.34 -0.80 7.14
C ILE A 17 1.76 -0.32 6.85
N VAL A 18 1.96 0.98 6.70
CA VAL A 18 3.25 1.59 6.35
C VAL A 18 4.31 1.34 7.42
N LYS A 19 3.94 1.36 8.70
CA LYS A 19 4.87 1.04 9.81
C LYS A 19 5.29 -0.42 9.84
N GLY A 20 4.41 -1.33 9.41
CA GLY A 20 4.64 -2.76 9.40
C GLY A 20 5.10 -3.31 8.05
N LEU A 21 5.25 -2.46 7.04
CA LEU A 21 5.51 -2.89 5.68
C LEU A 21 6.95 -3.40 5.55
N GLU A 22 7.10 -4.63 5.07
CA GLU A 22 8.42 -5.21 4.78
C GLU A 22 8.97 -4.76 3.42
N ASP A 23 8.08 -4.39 2.50
CA ASP A 23 8.41 -3.84 1.19
C ASP A 23 8.61 -2.31 1.27
N PRO A 24 9.23 -1.67 0.25
CA PRO A 24 9.32 -0.22 0.19
C PRO A 24 7.93 0.45 0.23
N VAL A 25 7.80 1.56 0.96
CA VAL A 25 6.51 2.23 1.18
C VAL A 25 5.89 2.75 -0.12
N GLU A 26 6.73 3.16 -1.07
CA GLU A 26 6.36 3.60 -2.40
C GLU A 26 5.73 2.50 -3.25
N ASP A 27 5.99 1.22 -2.95
CA ASP A 27 5.41 0.09 -3.68
C ASP A 27 3.94 -0.13 -3.30
N LEU A 28 3.47 0.47 -2.20
CA LEU A 28 2.03 0.58 -1.91
C LEU A 28 1.30 1.43 -2.94
N VAL A 29 1.99 2.28 -3.70
CA VAL A 29 1.40 3.12 -4.73
C VAL A 29 1.48 2.41 -6.08
N ARG A 30 0.33 2.12 -6.68
CA ARG A 30 0.20 1.61 -8.05
C ARG A 30 0.70 2.63 -9.04
N LYS A 31 1.86 2.36 -9.65
CA LYS A 31 2.46 3.16 -10.73
C LYS A 31 1.87 2.79 -12.10
N ASP A 32 0.54 2.70 -12.21
CA ASP A 32 -0.16 2.34 -13.44
C ASP A 32 -0.64 3.56 -14.26
N SER A 33 -1.41 3.34 -15.33
CA SER A 33 -1.92 4.43 -16.17
C SER A 33 -2.75 5.47 -15.39
N LYS A 34 -3.34 5.13 -14.23
CA LYS A 34 -4.05 6.10 -13.38
C LYS A 34 -3.09 7.04 -12.66
N PHE A 35 -1.92 6.54 -12.27
CA PHE A 35 -0.87 7.37 -11.69
C PHE A 35 -0.42 8.45 -12.67
N LYS A 36 -0.16 8.07 -13.93
CA LYS A 36 0.20 9.03 -15.00
C LYS A 36 -0.90 10.06 -15.28
N LYS A 37 -2.17 9.66 -15.20
CA LYS A 37 -3.32 10.57 -15.39
C LYS A 37 -3.49 11.60 -14.27
N LEU A 38 -2.96 11.32 -13.09
CA LEU A 38 -3.03 12.23 -11.94
C LEU A 38 -1.83 13.19 -11.90
N GLU A 39 -0.93 13.11 -12.89
CA GLU A 39 0.27 13.95 -13.00
C GLU A 39 1.12 13.96 -11.72
N LEU A 40 1.07 12.87 -10.96
CA LEU A 40 1.84 12.70 -9.73
C LEU A 40 3.31 12.44 -10.08
N ASN A 41 4.24 13.11 -9.42
CA ASN A 41 5.66 12.81 -9.54
C ASN A 41 6.02 11.67 -8.57
N PRO A 42 6.58 10.54 -9.04
CA PRO A 42 7.08 9.48 -8.17
C PRO A 42 8.05 9.99 -7.10
N GLU A 43 8.88 10.98 -7.46
CA GLU A 43 9.91 11.54 -6.59
C GLU A 43 9.34 12.26 -5.36
N ASP A 44 8.08 12.70 -5.41
CA ASP A 44 7.44 13.40 -4.29
C ASP A 44 7.18 12.49 -3.09
N TYR A 45 7.22 11.16 -3.25
CA TYR A 45 6.88 10.22 -2.18
C TYR A 45 7.86 9.04 -2.00
N ILE A 46 8.94 8.99 -2.77
CA ILE A 46 10.05 8.04 -2.54
C ILE A 46 10.64 8.29 -1.15
N ASP A 47 10.89 7.21 -0.39
CA ASP A 47 11.43 7.24 0.98
C ASP A 47 10.63 8.11 1.97
N ASN A 48 9.40 8.52 1.62
CA ASN A 48 8.57 9.36 2.47
C ASN A 48 7.22 8.68 2.80
N PRO A 49 7.18 7.91 3.91
CA PRO A 49 5.97 7.27 4.42
C PRO A 49 4.75 8.19 4.52
N GLN A 50 4.96 9.44 4.94
CA GLN A 50 3.87 10.38 5.18
C GLN A 50 3.24 10.83 3.86
N ASN A 51 4.08 11.15 2.87
CA ASN A 51 3.61 11.56 1.54
C ASN A 51 2.86 10.41 0.83
N VAL A 52 3.35 9.17 0.98
CA VAL A 52 2.64 7.97 0.49
C VAL A 52 1.24 7.88 1.11
N ILE A 53 1.11 8.05 2.43
CA ILE A 53 -0.18 7.99 3.12
C ILE A 53 -1.12 9.09 2.60
N GLU A 54 -0.64 10.33 2.43
CA GLU A 54 -1.46 11.43 1.94
C GLU A 54 -1.97 11.19 0.51
N ILE A 55 -1.10 10.70 -0.37
CA ILE A 55 -1.47 10.35 -1.75
C ILE A 55 -2.52 9.23 -1.73
N LEU A 56 -2.33 8.19 -0.92
CA LEU A 56 -3.27 7.06 -0.83
C LEU A 56 -4.60 7.46 -0.18
N LEU A 57 -4.62 8.45 0.72
CA LEU A 57 -5.85 9.01 1.28
C LEU A 57 -6.64 9.82 0.25
N LYS A 58 -5.94 10.65 -0.54
CA LYS A 58 -6.54 11.44 -1.63
C LYS A 58 -6.98 10.55 -2.80
N HIS A 59 -6.19 9.52 -3.10
CA HIS A 59 -6.33 8.66 -4.27
C HIS A 59 -6.31 7.18 -3.87
N LYS A 60 -7.34 6.75 -3.13
CA LYS A 60 -7.52 5.36 -2.64
C LYS A 60 -7.47 4.29 -3.74
N GLN A 61 -7.72 4.67 -4.98
CA GLN A 61 -7.59 3.81 -6.16
C GLN A 61 -6.14 3.43 -6.49
N LEU A 62 -5.15 4.21 -6.04
CA LEU A 62 -3.74 3.96 -6.24
C LEU A 62 -3.19 2.93 -5.26
N LEU A 63 -3.92 2.56 -4.20
CA LEU A 63 -3.45 1.54 -3.28
C LEU A 63 -3.22 0.20 -4.00
N GLN A 64 -2.01 -0.33 -3.84
CA GLN A 64 -1.59 -1.63 -4.35
C GLN A 64 -2.45 -2.74 -3.76
N ARG A 65 -2.74 -3.76 -4.58
CA ARG A 65 -3.58 -4.90 -4.16
C ARG A 65 -3.05 -6.20 -4.76
N PRO A 66 -3.04 -7.30 -3.99
CA PRO A 66 -3.43 -7.40 -2.59
C PRO A 66 -2.36 -6.86 -1.62
N VAL A 67 -2.78 -6.24 -0.53
CA VAL A 67 -1.93 -5.92 0.64
C VAL A 67 -2.43 -6.77 1.80
N ILE A 68 -1.53 -7.46 2.46
CA ILE A 68 -1.85 -8.41 3.54
C ILE A 68 -1.27 -7.85 4.83
N VAL A 69 -2.06 -7.86 5.90
CA VAL A 69 -1.63 -7.44 7.24
C VAL A 69 -1.82 -8.60 8.21
N LYS A 70 -0.76 -8.95 8.95
CA LYS A 70 -0.74 -10.02 9.96
C LYS A 70 -0.02 -9.51 11.20
N GLY A 71 -0.80 -9.25 12.26
CA GLY A 71 -0.26 -8.65 13.48
C GLY A 71 0.29 -7.26 13.22
N ASN A 72 1.59 -7.06 13.46
CA ASN A 72 2.29 -5.80 13.24
C ASN A 72 2.98 -5.72 11.87
N ASN A 73 2.94 -6.78 11.06
CA ASN A 73 3.63 -6.84 9.78
C ASN A 73 2.64 -6.73 8.62
N ALA A 74 3.10 -6.18 7.51
CA ALA A 74 2.35 -6.03 6.27
C ALA A 74 3.23 -6.34 5.05
N ILE A 75 2.63 -6.93 4.02
CA ILE A 75 3.30 -7.20 2.75
C ILE A 75 2.45 -6.81 1.55
N ILE A 76 3.12 -6.57 0.43
CA ILE A 76 2.51 -6.51 -0.89
C ILE A 76 2.47 -7.94 -1.45
N GLY A 77 1.25 -8.47 -1.63
CA GLY A 77 1.03 -9.85 -2.07
C GLY A 77 1.23 -10.06 -3.57
N ARG A 78 2.30 -9.50 -4.15
CA ARG A 78 2.72 -9.74 -5.54
C ARG A 78 4.18 -10.17 -5.59
N PRO A 79 4.49 -11.39 -6.07
CA PRO A 79 3.57 -12.42 -6.58
C PRO A 79 2.66 -13.00 -5.49
N LYS A 80 1.52 -13.60 -5.90
CA LYS A 80 0.49 -14.11 -4.98
C LYS A 80 1.02 -15.22 -4.06
N GLU A 81 2.05 -15.94 -4.47
CA GLU A 81 2.68 -17.02 -3.70
C GLU A 81 3.22 -16.53 -2.35
N ARG A 82 3.75 -15.30 -2.30
CA ARG A 82 4.23 -14.66 -1.05
C ARG A 82 3.15 -14.53 0.02
N ILE A 83 1.88 -14.44 -0.39
CA ILE A 83 0.76 -14.37 0.56
C ILE A 83 0.67 -15.66 1.37
N ALA A 84 0.84 -16.81 0.72
CA ALA A 84 0.76 -18.10 1.39
C ALA A 84 1.91 -18.26 2.39
N GLU A 85 3.12 -17.85 2.03
CA GLU A 85 4.29 -17.87 2.93
C GLU A 85 4.10 -16.94 4.14
N PHE A 86 3.58 -15.73 3.92
CA PHE A 86 3.37 -14.75 4.99
C PHE A 86 2.25 -15.15 5.97
N ILE A 87 1.21 -15.83 5.47
CA ILE A 87 0.09 -16.26 6.30
C ILE A 87 0.38 -17.54 7.08
N ARG A 88 1.32 -18.36 6.63
CA ARG A 88 1.75 -19.59 7.30
C ARG A 88 2.22 -19.34 8.74
#